data_AF-A0AAW2DHU6-F1
#
_entry.id   AF-A0AAW2DHU6-F1
#
_cell.length_a   1.000
_cell.length_b   1.000
_cell.length_c   1.000
_cell.angle_alpha   90.00
_cell.angle_beta   90.00
_cell.angle_gamma   90.00
#
_symmetry.space_group_name_H-M   'P 1'
#
loop_
_entity.id
_entity.type
_entity.pdbx_description
1 polymer ?
#
loop_
_entity_poly.entity_id
_entity_poly.type
_entity_poly.pdbx_seq_one_letter_code
_entity_poly.pdbx_strand_id
1 'polypeptide(L)'
;MNYQNLVEVMIDSSKLCRLSYSGNTAISFSMNASGPLDAEYTMWASYGPWDAEKIEFLSKMATSKVFKLSIIAIQDVIIPKELRETLPSPLYNVKHLKLSIPLPFTRCKVKELLDGLLWISPLPDMLVMELCRQSDPGFDYKIAFEFSCRKPIYKEENPSCCEFLPFPCWRHCLKTVKIESLKGHADREILYKYFSGYAKTLENFQFHVGGIP
;
A
#
# COMPACT_ATOMS: atom_id res chain seq x y z
N MET A 1 -14.76 13.06 14.42
CA MET A 1 -15.09 14.50 14.45
C MET A 1 -15.52 14.91 13.05
N ASN A 2 -16.64 15.61 12.88
CA ASN A 2 -17.16 16.03 11.59
C ASN A 2 -16.89 17.54 11.42
N TYR A 3 -15.83 17.90 10.69
CA TYR A 3 -15.43 19.29 10.50
C TYR A 3 -15.50 19.64 9.01
N GLN A 4 -16.52 20.39 8.61
CA GLN A 4 -16.65 20.85 7.22
C GLN A 4 -15.71 22.03 6.87
N ASN A 5 -15.03 22.63 7.86
CA ASN A 5 -14.16 23.80 7.68
C ASN A 5 -12.73 23.61 8.24
N LEU A 6 -12.29 22.37 8.47
CA LEU A 6 -10.96 22.11 9.02
C LEU A 6 -9.90 22.22 7.93
N VAL A 7 -9.10 23.29 7.99
CA VAL A 7 -8.06 23.58 6.99
C VAL A 7 -6.72 22.96 7.39
N GLU A 8 -6.40 22.97 8.68
CA GLU A 8 -5.13 22.45 9.20
C GLU A 8 -5.30 21.75 10.55
N VAL A 9 -4.52 20.68 10.77
CA VAL A 9 -4.39 20.00 12.06
C VAL A 9 -2.92 19.95 12.47
N MET A 10 -2.59 20.45 13.65
CA MET A 10 -1.26 20.30 14.23
C MET A 10 -1.31 19.29 15.37
N ILE A 11 -0.48 18.25 15.29
CA ILE A 11 -0.38 17.21 16.31
C ILE A 11 1.03 17.27 16.92
N ASP A 12 1.14 17.92 18.07
CA ASP A 12 2.38 17.96 18.85
C ASP A 12 2.30 16.95 20.00
N SER A 13 2.74 15.72 19.73
CA SER A 13 2.73 14.65 20.72
C SER A 13 3.84 13.62 20.45
N SER A 14 4.85 13.64 21.31
CA SER A 14 5.95 12.67 21.29
C SER A 14 5.51 11.22 21.60
N LYS A 15 4.30 11.05 22.16
CA LYS A 15 3.72 9.76 22.55
C LYS A 15 2.55 9.34 21.66
N LEU A 16 2.44 9.89 20.46
CA LEU A 16 1.39 9.48 19.52
C LEU A 16 1.64 8.04 19.05
N CYS A 17 0.75 7.13 19.45
CA CYS A 17 0.85 5.71 19.07
C CYS A 17 -0.05 5.35 17.89
N ARG A 18 -1.15 6.09 17.67
CA ARG A 18 -2.11 5.81 16.60
C ARG A 18 -2.68 7.08 16.00
N LEU A 19 -2.77 7.11 14.68
CA LEU A 19 -3.47 8.13 13.89
C LEU A 19 -4.50 7.43 13.02
N SER A 20 -5.75 7.89 13.08
CA SER A 20 -6.81 7.41 12.19
C SER A 20 -7.48 8.63 11.57
N TYR A 21 -7.41 8.72 10.24
CA TYR A 21 -8.08 9.75 9.48
C TYR A 21 -9.12 9.13 8.56
N SER A 22 -10.28 9.76 8.53
CA SER A 22 -11.42 9.34 7.73
C SER A 22 -12.03 10.58 7.14
N GLY A 23 -11.94 10.75 5.83
CA GLY A 23 -12.37 11.98 5.18
C GLY A 23 -12.27 11.92 3.66
N ASN A 24 -12.83 12.97 3.05
CA ASN A 24 -12.98 13.10 1.60
C ASN A 24 -11.77 13.82 0.98
N THR A 25 -11.14 14.74 1.72
CA THR A 25 -10.02 15.57 1.26
C THR A 25 -8.77 15.29 2.07
N ALA A 26 -7.60 15.46 1.43
CA ALA A 26 -6.35 15.60 2.15
C ALA A 26 -6.43 16.88 2.99
N ILE A 27 -6.39 16.75 4.31
CA ILE A 27 -6.25 17.92 5.19
C ILE A 27 -4.76 18.23 5.34
N SER A 28 -4.40 19.51 5.38
CA SER A 28 -3.05 19.84 5.80
C SER A 28 -2.88 19.43 7.27
N PHE A 29 -1.88 18.61 7.57
CA PHE A 29 -1.50 18.39 8.96
C PHE A 29 0.02 18.36 9.12
N SER A 30 0.48 18.70 10.33
CA SER A 30 1.88 18.55 10.75
C SER A 30 1.91 17.69 12.01
N MET A 31 2.92 16.84 12.11
CA MET A 31 2.99 15.83 13.17
C MET A 31 4.42 15.70 13.68
N ASN A 32 4.62 16.06 14.95
CA ASN A 32 5.87 15.84 15.67
C ASN A 32 5.72 14.60 16.55
N ALA A 33 5.75 13.42 15.91
CA ALA A 33 5.69 12.14 16.60
C ALA A 33 7.06 11.45 16.54
N SER A 34 7.62 11.12 17.71
CA SER A 34 8.89 10.41 17.85
C SER A 34 8.74 8.90 18.09
N GLY A 35 7.51 8.43 18.32
CA GLY A 35 7.18 7.04 18.64
C GLY A 35 6.72 6.23 17.43
N PRO A 36 6.65 4.89 17.55
CA PRO A 36 6.04 4.04 16.53
C PRO A 36 4.56 4.41 16.37
N LEU A 37 4.20 4.81 15.16
CA LEU A 37 2.85 5.21 14.80
C LEU A 37 2.17 4.09 14.02
N ASP A 38 0.97 3.70 14.46
CA ASP A 38 0.02 2.97 13.61
C ASP A 38 -0.87 3.99 12.90
N ALA A 39 -0.87 3.99 11.58
CA ALA A 39 -1.60 4.97 10.79
C ALA A 39 -2.70 4.31 9.95
N GLU A 40 -3.89 4.89 9.96
CA GLU A 40 -5.05 4.43 9.20
C GLU A 40 -5.64 5.59 8.42
N TYR A 41 -5.89 5.36 7.13
CA TYR A 41 -6.62 6.28 6.27
C TYR A 41 -7.81 5.56 5.64
N THR A 42 -9.01 6.04 5.94
CA THR A 42 -10.22 5.64 5.23
C THR A 42 -10.54 6.70 4.19
N MET A 43 -10.37 6.35 2.93
CA MET A 43 -10.69 7.20 1.79
C MET A 43 -12.18 7.06 1.47
N TRP A 44 -12.93 8.14 1.69
CA TRP A 44 -14.35 8.19 1.37
C TRP A 44 -14.48 8.65 -0.08
N ALA A 45 -14.68 7.72 -1.01
CA ALA A 45 -14.85 8.03 -2.43
C ALA A 45 -16.16 8.79 -2.68
N SER A 46 -16.02 10.09 -2.93
CA SER A 46 -16.71 10.83 -4.00
C SER A 46 -15.91 12.12 -4.20
N TYR A 47 -15.70 12.55 -5.43
CA TYR A 47 -15.14 13.87 -5.81
C TYR A 47 -13.62 14.03 -6.06
N GLY A 48 -12.90 12.99 -6.51
CA GLY A 48 -11.77 13.29 -7.41
C GLY A 48 -10.72 12.21 -7.60
N PRO A 49 -10.01 12.24 -8.75
CA PRO A 49 -8.86 11.37 -9.02
C PRO A 49 -7.75 11.58 -7.97
N TRP A 50 -6.74 10.72 -7.99
CA TRP A 50 -5.49 11.00 -7.29
C TRP A 50 -4.91 12.34 -7.75
N ASP A 51 -4.31 13.06 -6.81
CA ASP A 51 -3.64 14.35 -7.00
C ASP A 51 -2.39 14.41 -6.11
N ALA A 52 -1.62 15.49 -6.26
CA ALA A 52 -0.41 15.71 -5.47
C ALA A 52 -0.72 15.87 -3.98
N GLU A 53 -1.86 16.49 -3.61
CA GLU A 53 -2.25 16.74 -2.22
C GLU A 53 -2.51 15.43 -1.46
N LYS A 54 -3.18 14.45 -2.07
CA LYS A 54 -3.37 13.12 -1.48
C LYS A 54 -2.05 12.37 -1.30
N ILE A 55 -1.13 12.50 -2.25
CA ILE A 55 0.20 11.88 -2.16
C ILE A 55 1.00 12.53 -1.04
N GLU A 56 1.00 13.86 -0.96
CA GLU A 56 1.64 14.60 0.13
C GLU A 56 1.05 14.23 1.49
N PHE A 57 -0.28 14.12 1.58
CA PHE A 57 -0.97 13.72 2.80
C PHE A 57 -0.52 12.34 3.28
N LEU A 58 -0.41 11.35 2.38
CA LEU A 58 0.10 10.03 2.72
C LEU A 58 1.56 10.08 3.17
N SER A 59 2.39 10.94 2.57
CA SER A 59 3.81 11.06 2.92
C SER A 59 4.05 11.44 4.38
N LYS A 60 3.09 12.13 5.00
CA LYS A 60 3.12 12.49 6.42
C LYS A 60 2.99 11.28 7.35
N MET A 61 2.57 10.14 6.81
CA MET A 61 2.45 8.86 7.52
C MET A 61 3.59 7.90 7.19
N ALA A 62 4.61 8.34 6.44
CA ALA A 62 5.76 7.50 6.06
C ALA A 62 6.56 6.98 7.26
N THR A 63 6.51 7.64 8.41
CA THR A 63 7.18 7.21 9.65
C THR A 63 6.49 6.04 10.33
N SER A 64 5.27 5.69 9.89
CA SER A 64 4.54 4.53 10.37
C SER A 64 5.23 3.22 9.95
N LYS A 65 5.24 2.23 10.84
CA LYS A 65 5.61 0.85 10.48
C LYS A 65 4.46 0.11 9.84
N VAL A 66 3.23 0.42 10.26
CA VAL A 66 1.99 -0.25 9.86
C VAL A 66 0.99 0.77 9.34
N PHE A 67 0.67 0.70 8.06
CA PHE A 67 -0.31 1.57 7.44
C PHE A 67 -1.53 0.78 6.99
N LYS A 68 -2.72 1.24 7.34
CA LYS A 68 -3.98 0.69 6.86
C LYS A 68 -4.68 1.70 5.94
N LEU A 69 -4.92 1.29 4.71
CA LEU A 69 -5.75 2.00 3.75
C LEU A 69 -7.11 1.30 3.67
N SER A 70 -8.19 2.05 3.81
CA SER A 70 -9.54 1.56 3.55
C SER A 70 -10.12 2.34 2.38
N ILE A 71 -10.60 1.63 1.36
CA ILE A 71 -11.15 2.23 0.13
C ILE A 71 -12.60 1.82 -0.08
N ILE A 72 -13.33 2.55 -0.92
CA ILE A 72 -14.72 2.21 -1.28
C ILE A 72 -14.78 1.53 -2.65
N ALA A 73 -13.88 1.87 -3.57
CA ALA A 73 -13.81 1.31 -4.91
C ALA A 73 -12.35 1.00 -5.31
N ILE A 74 -12.14 -0.04 -6.13
CA ILE A 74 -10.79 -0.41 -6.62
C ILE A 74 -10.11 0.76 -7.35
N GLN A 75 -10.91 1.58 -8.03
CA GLN A 75 -10.45 2.78 -8.74
C GLN A 75 -9.71 3.76 -7.82
N ASP A 76 -10.00 3.73 -6.51
CA ASP A 76 -9.40 4.61 -5.51
C ASP A 76 -7.91 4.32 -5.27
N VAL A 77 -7.36 3.21 -5.77
CA VAL A 77 -5.91 2.92 -5.70
C VAL A 77 -5.21 3.00 -7.07
N ILE A 78 -5.95 3.31 -8.13
CA ILE A 78 -5.39 3.46 -9.47
C ILE A 78 -4.81 4.86 -9.59
N ILE A 79 -3.52 4.96 -9.32
CA ILE A 79 -2.77 6.22 -9.40
C ILE A 79 -2.37 6.48 -10.86
N PRO A 80 -2.71 7.65 -11.43
CA PRO A 80 -2.30 8.07 -12.77
C PRO A 80 -0.79 7.95 -12.98
N LYS A 81 -0.39 7.58 -14.20
CA LYS A 81 1.01 7.35 -14.55
C LYS A 81 1.84 8.62 -14.37
N GLU A 82 1.28 9.76 -14.74
CA GLU A 82 1.92 11.08 -14.66
C GLU A 82 2.32 11.41 -13.22
N LEU A 83 1.46 11.09 -12.24
CA LEU A 83 1.79 11.27 -10.82
C LEU A 83 2.87 10.29 -10.38
N ARG A 84 2.84 9.04 -10.87
CA ARG A 84 3.86 8.03 -10.54
C ARG A 84 5.26 8.38 -11.06
N GLU A 85 5.32 9.15 -12.15
CA GLU A 85 6.57 9.58 -12.80
C GLU A 85 7.07 10.95 -12.32
N THR A 86 6.24 11.71 -11.58
CA THR A 86 6.61 13.07 -11.12
C THR A 86 6.72 13.20 -9.61
N LEU A 87 6.14 12.26 -8.85
CA LEU A 87 6.09 12.32 -7.39
C LEU A 87 6.75 11.09 -6.75
N PRO A 88 7.38 11.25 -5.57
CA PRO A 88 7.90 10.13 -4.81
C PRO A 88 6.78 9.24 -4.28
N SER A 89 7.10 7.96 -4.09
CA SER A 89 6.24 7.05 -3.34
C SER A 89 6.03 7.56 -1.91
N PRO A 90 4.79 7.78 -1.46
CA PRO A 90 4.54 8.45 -0.19
C PRO A 90 4.88 7.61 1.03
N LEU A 91 4.79 6.28 0.96
CA LEU A 91 4.95 5.38 2.11
C LEU A 91 6.17 4.47 1.98
N TYR A 92 7.29 5.03 1.54
CA TYR A 92 8.53 4.28 1.29
C TYR A 92 9.03 3.50 2.51
N ASN A 93 8.91 4.05 3.72
CA ASN A 93 9.37 3.39 4.95
C ASN A 93 8.35 2.45 5.62
N VAL A 94 7.11 2.39 5.11
CA VAL A 94 6.08 1.50 5.67
C VAL A 94 6.43 0.05 5.37
N LYS A 95 6.42 -0.79 6.41
CA LYS A 95 6.75 -2.22 6.29
C LYS A 95 5.53 -3.10 6.14
N HIS A 96 4.46 -2.78 6.85
CA HIS A 96 3.22 -3.56 6.78
C HIS A 96 2.11 -2.69 6.21
N LEU A 97 1.70 -3.00 4.98
CA LEU A 97 0.59 -2.34 4.31
C LEU A 97 -0.66 -3.22 4.42
N LYS A 98 -1.75 -2.64 4.91
CA LYS A 98 -3.06 -3.30 4.98
C LYS A 98 -4.03 -2.55 4.08
N LEU A 99 -4.74 -3.26 3.23
CA LEU A 99 -5.82 -2.72 2.41
C LEU A 99 -7.14 -3.35 2.87
N SER A 100 -8.12 -2.53 3.23
CA SER A 100 -9.51 -2.95 3.40
C SER A 100 -10.33 -2.51 2.20
N ILE A 101 -11.02 -3.45 1.57
CA ILE A 101 -11.82 -3.21 0.37
C ILE A 101 -13.20 -3.91 0.47
N PRO A 102 -14.29 -3.24 0.09
CA PRO A 102 -15.61 -3.85 0.08
C PRO A 102 -15.77 -4.85 -1.07
N LEU A 103 -16.61 -5.86 -0.86
CA LEU A 103 -17.12 -6.73 -1.93
C LEU A 103 -18.25 -6.05 -2.73
N PRO A 104 -18.42 -6.38 -4.03
CA PRO A 104 -17.73 -7.45 -4.77
C PRO A 104 -16.34 -7.06 -5.28
N PHE A 105 -15.40 -7.98 -5.13
CA PHE A 105 -14.04 -7.85 -5.64
C PHE A 105 -13.86 -8.66 -6.92
N THR A 106 -13.55 -7.98 -8.02
CA THR A 106 -13.22 -8.66 -9.28
C THR A 106 -11.73 -9.01 -9.31
N ARG A 107 -11.42 -10.32 -9.30
CA ARG A 107 -10.04 -10.83 -9.31
C ARG A 107 -9.19 -10.33 -10.48
N CYS A 108 -9.80 -9.99 -11.62
CA CYS A 108 -9.11 -9.45 -12.79
C CYS A 108 -8.35 -8.14 -12.49
N LYS A 109 -8.71 -7.41 -11.43
CA LYS A 109 -8.08 -6.13 -11.05
C LYS A 109 -6.99 -6.26 -9.98
N VAL A 110 -6.63 -7.48 -9.56
CA VAL A 110 -5.56 -7.70 -8.57
C VAL A 110 -4.24 -7.05 -9.01
N LYS A 111 -3.91 -7.07 -10.31
CA LYS A 111 -2.67 -6.47 -10.82
C LYS A 111 -2.66 -4.95 -10.67
N GLU A 112 -3.76 -4.30 -11.02
CA GLU A 112 -3.91 -2.84 -10.90
C GLU A 112 -3.79 -2.39 -9.43
N LEU A 113 -4.36 -3.19 -8.52
CA LEU A 113 -4.21 -2.99 -7.08
C LEU A 113 -2.77 -3.14 -6.64
N LEU A 114 -2.11 -4.23 -7.01
CA LEU A 114 -0.71 -4.46 -6.65
C LEU A 114 0.18 -3.34 -7.20
N ASP A 115 -0.03 -2.89 -8.43
CA ASP A 115 0.72 -1.77 -9.03
C ASP A 115 0.54 -0.47 -8.23
N GLY A 116 -0.69 -0.14 -7.81
CA GLY A 116 -0.96 1.04 -6.99
C GLY A 116 -0.35 0.92 -5.59
N LEU A 117 -0.58 -0.20 -4.91
CA LEU A 117 -0.12 -0.44 -3.54
C LEU A 117 1.40 -0.51 -3.44
N LEU A 118 2.05 -1.21 -4.37
CA LEU A 118 3.50 -1.32 -4.44
C LEU A 118 4.17 -0.05 -5.01
N TRP A 119 3.40 0.89 -5.57
CA TRP A 119 3.88 2.24 -5.80
C TRP A 119 3.73 3.10 -4.55
N ILE A 120 2.62 3.00 -3.82
CA ILE A 120 2.42 3.73 -2.55
C ILE A 120 3.51 3.36 -1.54
N SER A 121 3.71 2.05 -1.34
CA SER A 121 4.77 1.48 -0.51
C SER A 121 5.65 0.60 -1.40
N PRO A 122 6.84 1.08 -1.82
CA PRO A 122 7.73 0.38 -2.74
C PRO A 122 8.47 -0.82 -2.15
N LEU A 123 8.58 -0.94 -0.82
CA LEU A 123 9.29 -2.03 -0.12
C LEU A 123 8.58 -2.52 1.16
N PRO A 124 7.30 -2.92 1.09
CA PRO A 124 6.64 -3.55 2.22
C PRO A 124 7.28 -4.93 2.44
N ASP A 125 7.40 -5.31 3.71
CA ASP A 125 7.71 -6.69 4.11
C ASP A 125 6.42 -7.54 4.06
N MET A 126 5.26 -6.90 4.30
CA MET A 126 3.95 -7.55 4.28
C MET A 126 2.89 -6.66 3.62
N LEU A 127 2.10 -7.23 2.70
CA LEU A 127 0.86 -6.64 2.19
C LEU A 127 -0.31 -7.57 2.52
N VAL A 128 -1.35 -7.04 3.16
CA VAL A 128 -2.59 -7.78 3.46
C VAL A 128 -3.76 -7.09 2.78
N MET A 129 -4.53 -7.82 1.98
CA MET A 129 -5.80 -7.37 1.43
C MET A 129 -6.95 -8.06 2.17
N GLU A 130 -7.75 -7.28 2.88
CA GLU A 130 -8.94 -7.71 3.61
C GLU A 130 -10.18 -7.36 2.79
N LEU A 131 -10.91 -8.38 2.34
CA LEU A 131 -12.13 -8.25 1.57
C LEU A 131 -13.32 -8.34 2.52
N CYS A 132 -13.96 -7.20 2.77
CA CYS A 132 -15.03 -7.08 3.74
C CYS A 132 -16.42 -7.13 3.07
N ARG A 133 -17.37 -7.88 3.64
CA ARG A 133 -18.80 -7.75 3.29
C ARG A 133 -19.47 -6.79 4.27
N GLN A 134 -20.06 -5.71 3.75
CA GLN A 134 -20.82 -4.78 4.59
C GLN A 134 -22.00 -5.45 5.30
N SER A 135 -22.57 -6.50 4.70
CA SER A 135 -23.72 -7.24 5.23
C SER A 135 -23.35 -8.42 6.14
N ASP A 136 -22.08 -8.80 6.23
CA ASP A 136 -21.62 -9.92 7.05
C ASP A 136 -20.22 -9.60 7.63
N PRO A 137 -20.16 -8.95 8.80
CA PRO A 137 -18.90 -8.61 9.48
C PRO A 137 -18.06 -9.83 9.87
N GLY A 138 -18.62 -11.05 9.81
CA GLY A 138 -17.91 -12.30 10.06
C GLY A 138 -17.25 -12.88 8.79
N PHE A 139 -17.60 -12.36 7.60
CA PHE A 139 -16.96 -12.76 6.35
C PHE A 139 -15.65 -11.98 6.15
N ASP A 140 -14.57 -12.52 6.70
CA ASP A 140 -13.21 -12.03 6.49
C ASP A 140 -12.49 -12.94 5.51
N TYR A 141 -12.44 -12.54 4.23
CA TYR A 141 -11.53 -13.15 3.27
C TYR A 141 -10.27 -12.29 3.16
N LYS A 142 -9.12 -12.86 3.52
CA LYS A 142 -7.83 -12.15 3.52
C LYS A 142 -6.90 -12.77 2.50
N ILE A 143 -6.12 -11.94 1.81
CA ILE A 143 -4.99 -12.36 0.98
C ILE A 143 -3.75 -11.70 1.56
N ALA A 144 -2.76 -12.49 1.94
CA ALA A 144 -1.50 -11.98 2.47
C ALA A 144 -0.36 -12.24 1.48
N PHE A 145 0.53 -11.26 1.33
CA PHE A 145 1.76 -11.33 0.57
C PHE A 145 2.91 -11.02 1.54
N GLU A 146 3.82 -11.96 1.68
CA GLU A 146 5.09 -11.77 2.39
C GLU A 146 6.18 -11.57 1.35
N PHE A 147 6.91 -10.47 1.46
CA PHE A 147 7.99 -10.11 0.57
C PHE A 147 9.32 -10.21 1.31
N SER A 148 10.32 -10.74 0.63
CA SER A 148 11.71 -10.52 1.07
C SER A 148 12.47 -9.82 -0.04
N CYS A 149 13.24 -8.80 0.37
CA CYS A 149 14.08 -8.03 -0.52
C CYS A 149 15.55 -8.25 -0.17
N ARG A 150 16.40 -8.32 -1.19
CA ARG A 150 17.85 -8.30 -0.98
C ARG A 150 18.30 -6.92 -0.56
N LYS A 151 19.44 -6.85 0.13
CA LYS A 151 20.16 -5.59 0.25
C LYS A 151 20.51 -5.09 -1.15
N PRO A 152 20.20 -3.83 -1.48
CA PRO A 152 20.49 -3.31 -2.81
C PRO A 152 22.00 -3.34 -3.05
N ILE A 153 22.39 -3.91 -4.19
CA ILE A 153 23.74 -3.74 -4.71
C ILE A 153 23.65 -2.52 -5.62
N TYR A 154 24.11 -1.36 -5.15
CA TYR A 154 24.19 -0.15 -5.94
C TYR A 154 25.20 -0.37 -7.08
N LYS A 155 24.72 -0.86 -8.23
CA LYS A 155 25.51 -0.94 -9.46
C LYS A 155 24.75 -0.19 -10.55
N GLU A 156 25.36 0.91 -10.98
CA GLU A 156 24.99 1.80 -12.10
C GLU A 156 23.57 2.40 -12.06
N GLU A 157 23.36 3.39 -12.93
CA GLU A 157 22.27 4.39 -12.96
C GLU A 157 20.96 3.98 -12.24
N ASN A 158 20.45 4.88 -11.39
CA ASN A 158 19.15 4.69 -10.75
C ASN A 158 18.11 4.46 -11.85
N PRO A 159 17.47 3.28 -11.91
CA PRO A 159 16.46 3.01 -12.91
C PRO A 159 15.30 3.99 -12.70
N SER A 160 14.62 4.40 -13.78
CA SER A 160 13.58 5.45 -13.73
C SER A 160 12.50 5.21 -12.67
N CYS A 161 12.13 3.95 -12.40
CA CYS A 161 11.14 3.64 -11.36
C CYS A 161 11.65 3.77 -9.91
N CYS A 162 12.92 4.14 -9.71
CA CYS A 162 13.56 4.36 -8.41
C CYS A 162 14.13 5.79 -8.29
N GLU A 163 13.94 6.64 -9.30
CA GLU A 163 14.51 8.00 -9.36
C GLU A 163 14.17 8.83 -8.11
N PHE A 164 12.94 8.69 -7.61
CA PHE A 164 12.43 9.43 -6.44
C PHE A 164 12.50 8.64 -5.13
N LEU A 165 13.23 7.52 -5.09
CA LEU A 165 13.31 6.65 -3.92
C LEU A 165 14.70 6.68 -3.27
N PRO A 166 14.77 6.65 -1.92
CA PRO A 166 16.06 6.54 -1.23
C PRO A 166 16.72 5.16 -1.38
N PHE A 167 15.99 4.16 -1.89
CA PHE A 167 16.45 2.79 -2.11
C PHE A 167 15.77 2.18 -3.34
N PRO A 168 16.35 1.11 -3.94
CA PRO A 168 15.71 0.40 -5.05
C PRO A 168 14.35 -0.18 -4.65
N CYS A 169 13.34 -0.03 -5.53
CA CYS A 169 12.00 -0.56 -5.31
C CYS A 169 11.94 -2.08 -5.46
N TRP A 170 10.79 -2.68 -5.10
CA TRP A 170 10.55 -4.12 -5.19
C TRP A 170 10.96 -4.74 -6.54
N ARG A 171 10.80 -4.04 -7.66
CA ARG A 171 11.20 -4.56 -8.99
C ARG A 171 12.69 -4.90 -9.09
N HIS A 172 13.51 -4.28 -8.26
CA HIS A 172 14.97 -4.39 -8.30
C HIS A 172 15.58 -5.22 -7.17
N CYS A 173 14.85 -5.43 -6.08
CA CYS A 173 15.37 -6.14 -4.92
C CYS A 173 14.53 -7.33 -4.46
N LEU A 174 13.32 -7.52 -5.01
CA LEU A 174 12.45 -8.61 -4.60
C LEU A 174 13.13 -9.97 -4.86
N LYS A 175 13.29 -10.74 -3.78
CA LYS A 175 13.92 -12.06 -3.76
C LYS A 175 12.86 -13.15 -3.68
N THR A 176 11.91 -13.01 -2.76
CA THR A 176 10.86 -14.01 -2.57
C THR A 176 9.50 -13.36 -2.42
N VAL A 177 8.47 -14.04 -2.93
CA VAL A 177 7.07 -13.75 -2.60
C VAL A 177 6.43 -15.02 -2.04
N LYS A 178 5.82 -14.92 -0.88
CA LYS A 178 4.91 -15.95 -0.38
C LYS A 178 3.50 -15.38 -0.34
N ILE A 179 2.54 -16.16 -0.80
CA ILE A 179 1.16 -15.71 -0.92
C ILE A 179 0.24 -16.70 -0.22
N GLU A 180 -0.67 -16.18 0.60
CA GLU A 180 -1.62 -16.98 1.37
C GLU A 180 -3.06 -16.74 0.93
N SER A 181 -3.89 -17.75 1.18
CA SER A 181 -5.35 -17.67 1.10
C SER A 181 -5.94 -17.40 -0.29
N LEU A 182 -5.18 -17.61 -1.37
CA LEU A 182 -5.66 -17.56 -2.75
C LEU A 182 -6.23 -18.90 -3.24
N LYS A 183 -7.53 -18.90 -3.59
CA LYS A 183 -8.25 -20.07 -4.11
C LYS A 183 -8.28 -20.07 -5.65
N GLY A 184 -7.61 -21.04 -6.29
CA GLY A 184 -7.72 -21.34 -7.72
C GLY A 184 -6.40 -21.26 -8.49
N HIS A 185 -6.23 -22.13 -9.49
CA HIS A 185 -5.00 -22.21 -10.30
C HIS A 185 -4.75 -20.96 -11.17
N ALA A 186 -5.81 -20.41 -11.77
CA ALA A 186 -5.71 -19.25 -12.65
C ALA A 186 -5.15 -18.00 -11.95
N ASP A 187 -5.58 -17.72 -10.71
CA ASP A 187 -5.08 -16.56 -9.96
C ASP A 187 -3.60 -16.72 -9.60
N ARG A 188 -3.15 -17.95 -9.34
CA ARG A 188 -1.75 -18.25 -9.05
C ARG A 188 -0.86 -17.96 -10.24
N GLU A 189 -1.28 -18.37 -11.43
CA GLU A 189 -0.56 -18.14 -12.67
C GLU A 189 -0.50 -16.64 -13.02
N ILE A 190 -1.61 -15.91 -12.82
CA ILE A 190 -1.69 -14.47 -13.04
C ILE A 190 -0.69 -13.72 -12.16
N LEU A 191 -0.61 -14.07 -10.87
CA LEU A 191 0.30 -13.46 -9.90
C LEU A 191 1.75 -13.86 -10.15
N TYR A 192 2.01 -15.12 -10.46
CA TYR A 192 3.34 -15.58 -10.84
C TYR A 192 3.87 -14.78 -12.04
N LYS A 193 3.09 -14.71 -13.14
CA LYS A 193 3.43 -13.94 -14.34
C LYS A 193 3.64 -12.45 -14.05
N TYR A 194 2.85 -11.88 -13.13
CA TYR A 194 3.02 -10.50 -12.69
C TYR A 194 4.38 -10.30 -12.03
N PHE A 195 4.69 -11.02 -10.94
CA PHE A 195 5.94 -10.81 -10.22
C PHE A 195 7.16 -11.23 -11.04
N SER A 196 7.13 -12.35 -11.77
CA SER A 196 8.24 -12.79 -12.62
C SER A 196 8.49 -11.86 -13.81
N GLY A 197 7.45 -11.17 -14.30
CA GLY A 197 7.56 -10.23 -15.40
C GLY A 197 8.14 -8.87 -14.99
N TYR A 198 7.93 -8.45 -13.74
CA TYR A 198 8.35 -7.13 -13.26
C TYR A 198 9.57 -7.12 -12.33
N ALA A 199 9.83 -8.22 -11.62
CA ALA A 199 10.96 -8.31 -10.69
C ALA A 199 12.20 -8.90 -11.37
N LYS A 200 13.33 -8.18 -11.30
CA LYS A 200 14.60 -8.59 -11.91
C LYS A 200 15.31 -9.71 -11.14
N THR A 201 15.03 -9.87 -9.86
CA THR A 201 15.81 -10.71 -8.94
C THR A 201 14.98 -11.79 -8.23
N LEU A 202 13.77 -12.07 -8.71
CA LEU A 202 12.87 -13.04 -8.08
C LEU A 202 13.47 -14.45 -8.14
N GLU A 203 13.71 -15.05 -6.98
CA GLU A 203 14.29 -16.40 -6.88
C GLU A 203 13.25 -17.44 -6.48
N ASN A 204 12.29 -17.05 -5.65
CA ASN A 204 11.32 -17.99 -5.09
C ASN A 204 9.92 -17.39 -5.05
N PHE A 205 8.94 -18.19 -5.42
CA PHE A 205 7.53 -17.81 -5.47
C PHE A 205 6.69 -18.95 -4.93
N GLN A 206 6.02 -18.73 -3.80
CA GLN A 206 5.34 -19.79 -3.05
C GLN A 206 3.88 -19.43 -2.78
N PHE A 207 3.01 -20.42 -2.89
CA PHE A 207 1.62 -20.34 -2.45
C PHE A 207 1.40 -21.28 -1.28
N HIS A 208 0.89 -20.76 -0.18
CA HIS A 208 0.48 -21.56 0.97
C HIS A 208 -1.04 -21.69 0.97
N VAL A 209 -1.50 -22.93 1.16
CA VAL A 209 -2.90 -23.25 1.40
C VAL A 209 -3.03 -23.54 2.88
N GLY A 210 -3.10 -22.47 3.69
CA GLY A 210 -3.10 -22.50 5.16
C GLY A 210 -2.51 -21.19 5.67
N GLY A 211 -3.10 -20.58 6.70
CA GLY A 211 -2.70 -19.24 7.17
C GLY A 211 -1.41 -19.25 8.01
N ILE A 212 -0.63 -18.19 7.91
CA ILE A 212 0.39 -17.80 8.89
C ILE A 212 -0.33 -17.58 10.24
N PRO A 213 0.17 -18.18 11.34
CA PRO A 213 -0.39 -18.01 12.67
C PRO A 213 -0.38 -16.56 13.17
#